data_AF-A0A956KML7-F1
#
_entry.id   AF-A0A956KML7-F1
#
_cell.length_a   1.000
_cell.length_b   1.000
_cell.length_c   1.000
_cell.angle_alpha   90.00
_cell.angle_beta   90.00
_cell.angle_gamma   90.00
#
_symmetry.space_group_name_H-M   'P 1'
#
loop_
_entity.id
_entity.type
_entity.pdbx_description
1 polymer ?
#
loop_
_entity_poly.entity_id
_entity_poly.type
_entity_poly.pdbx_seq_one_letter_code
_entity_poly.pdbx_strand_id
1 'polypeptide(L)'
;MLLQATSPRRLGATVRALCAGVEPWDPACALQVCLRAEELEQVPDESRVLLRVRPDDAAWLNLRRPLVAEKKLRLVLWADEPAMAALVREAVDFYDWISREVSVPAAALPEELLADLRAALEADLPLQWQGPGLDDCLQALGVGATVETRAHGHFIELLEQLKAPGLVVVDG
;
A
#
# COMPACT_ATOMS: atom_id res chain seq x y z
N MET A 1 -2.19 8.02 13.19
CA MET A 1 -2.74 6.64 13.08
C MET A 1 -1.58 5.68 12.85
N LEU A 2 -1.60 4.51 13.48
CA LEU A 2 -0.57 3.47 13.36
C LEU A 2 -1.16 2.21 12.75
N LEU A 3 -0.56 1.73 11.67
CA LEU A 3 -0.88 0.48 10.98
C LEU A 3 0.21 -0.53 11.30
N GLN A 4 -0.17 -1.57 12.06
CA GLN A 4 0.72 -2.71 12.33
C GLN A 4 0.59 -3.69 11.17
N ALA A 5 1.61 -3.78 10.33
CA ALA A 5 1.58 -4.62 9.14
C ALA A 5 2.73 -5.62 9.16
N THR A 6 2.41 -6.89 8.98
CA THR A 6 3.39 -7.98 9.03
C THR A 6 4.15 -8.20 7.72
N SER A 7 3.76 -7.55 6.61
CA SER A 7 4.37 -7.80 5.29
C SER A 7 4.49 -6.55 4.41
N PRO A 8 5.71 -6.22 3.91
CA PRO A 8 5.95 -5.16 2.92
C PRO A 8 5.11 -5.26 1.65
N ARG A 9 4.66 -6.48 1.30
CA ARG A 9 3.83 -6.71 0.09
C ARG A 9 2.51 -5.95 0.13
N ARG A 10 1.97 -5.65 1.33
CA ARG A 10 0.69 -4.94 1.49
C ARG A 10 0.80 -3.42 1.45
N LEU A 11 2.02 -2.87 1.30
CA LEU A 11 2.21 -1.42 1.24
C LEU A 11 1.42 -0.81 0.07
N GLY A 12 1.45 -1.45 -1.11
CA GLY A 12 0.71 -0.98 -2.28
C GLY A 12 -0.81 -0.97 -2.06
N ALA A 13 -1.37 -2.06 -1.52
CA ALA A 13 -2.79 -2.13 -1.18
C ALA A 13 -3.18 -1.08 -0.13
N THR A 14 -2.31 -0.82 0.85
CA THR A 14 -2.51 0.18 1.89
C THR A 14 -2.52 1.60 1.31
N VAL A 15 -1.56 1.92 0.43
CA VAL A 15 -1.53 3.20 -0.30
C VAL A 15 -2.82 3.39 -1.08
N ARG A 16 -3.24 2.39 -1.87
CA ARG A 16 -4.49 2.43 -2.63
C ARG A 16 -5.71 2.66 -1.72
N ALA A 17 -5.80 1.94 -0.61
CA ALA A 17 -6.91 2.10 0.34
C ALA A 17 -6.92 3.49 1.01
N LEU A 18 -5.76 4.05 1.32
CA LEU A 18 -5.66 5.40 1.90
C LEU A 18 -5.96 6.52 0.89
N CYS A 19 -5.73 6.26 -0.39
CA CYS A 19 -6.10 7.13 -1.51
C CYS A 19 -7.55 6.93 -1.97
N ALA A 20 -8.21 5.83 -1.61
CA ALA A 20 -9.59 5.56 -2.01
C ALA A 20 -10.53 6.67 -1.51
N GLY A 21 -11.32 7.25 -2.43
CA GLY A 21 -12.23 8.36 -2.13
C GLY A 21 -11.58 9.75 -2.13
N VAL A 22 -10.30 9.88 -2.49
CA VAL A 22 -9.68 11.17 -2.80
C VAL A 22 -9.82 11.42 -4.30
N GLU A 23 -10.33 12.60 -4.68
CA GLU A 23 -10.36 12.98 -6.09
C GLU A 23 -8.93 13.14 -6.63
N PRO A 24 -8.56 12.46 -7.73
CA PRO A 24 -7.16 12.32 -8.17
C PRO A 24 -6.50 13.62 -8.64
N TRP A 25 -7.28 14.69 -8.81
CA TRP A 25 -6.83 15.99 -9.31
C TRP A 25 -6.68 17.06 -8.23
N ASP A 26 -6.92 16.76 -6.95
CA ASP A 26 -6.61 17.68 -5.85
C ASP A 26 -5.20 17.38 -5.29
N PRO A 27 -4.17 18.17 -5.65
CA PRO A 27 -2.81 17.96 -5.16
C PRO A 27 -2.71 18.19 -3.65
N ALA A 28 -3.63 18.97 -3.06
CA ALA A 28 -3.67 19.21 -1.62
C ALA A 28 -4.14 17.99 -0.82
N CYS A 29 -4.79 17.03 -1.49
CA CYS A 29 -5.22 15.77 -0.90
C CYS A 29 -4.33 14.57 -1.26
N ALA A 30 -3.26 14.78 -2.03
CA ALA A 30 -2.33 13.72 -2.43
C ALA A 30 -1.65 13.10 -1.19
N LEU A 31 -1.67 11.77 -1.11
CA LEU A 31 -0.96 11.02 -0.08
C LEU A 31 0.55 11.06 -0.37
N GLN A 32 1.32 11.65 0.55
CA GLN A 32 2.78 11.59 0.50
C GLN A 32 3.25 10.27 1.09
N VAL A 33 4.11 9.53 0.38
CA VAL A 33 4.66 8.27 0.87
C VAL A 33 6.12 8.49 1.21
N CYS A 34 6.45 8.39 2.49
CA CYS A 34 7.81 8.50 2.99
C CYS A 34 8.34 7.12 3.41
N LEU A 35 9.57 6.80 3.01
CA LEU A 35 10.25 5.55 3.36
C LEU A 35 11.26 5.72 4.49
N ARG A 36 11.56 6.97 4.86
CA ARG A 36 12.44 7.36 5.96
C ARG A 36 11.84 8.55 6.69
N ALA A 37 12.07 8.65 8.00
CA ALA A 37 11.48 9.74 8.78
C ALA A 37 12.02 11.13 8.38
N GLU A 38 13.28 11.23 7.96
CA GLU A 38 13.91 12.48 7.51
C GLU A 38 13.19 13.11 6.30
N GLU A 39 12.51 12.31 5.48
CA GLU A 39 11.76 12.80 4.32
C GLU A 39 10.58 13.72 4.73
N LEU A 40 10.11 13.63 5.98
CA LEU A 40 9.08 14.52 6.52
C LEU A 40 9.49 16.00 6.50
N GLU A 41 10.78 16.31 6.50
CA GLU A 41 11.27 17.69 6.40
C GLU A 41 10.86 18.33 5.07
N GLN A 42 10.77 17.53 3.99
CA GLN A 42 10.47 17.99 2.64
C GLN A 42 8.98 17.96 2.29
N VAL A 43 8.17 17.28 3.12
CA VAL A 43 6.72 17.17 2.91
C VAL A 43 6.03 18.54 3.05
N PRO A 44 5.11 18.95 2.17
CA PRO A 44 4.39 20.22 2.35
C PRO A 44 3.54 20.26 3.63
N ASP A 45 3.27 21.46 4.14
CA ASP A 45 2.39 21.63 5.30
C ASP A 45 0.98 21.07 5.03
N GLU A 46 0.30 20.64 6.10
CA GLU A 46 -1.07 20.08 6.10
C GLU A 46 -1.26 18.78 5.28
N SER A 47 -0.16 18.21 4.79
CA SER A 47 -0.14 16.96 4.01
C SER A 47 -0.63 15.74 4.79
N ARG A 48 -1.21 14.79 4.06
CA ARG A 48 -1.43 13.42 4.53
C ARG A 48 -0.21 12.58 4.18
N VAL A 49 0.36 11.89 5.16
CA VAL A 49 1.61 11.14 4.97
C VAL A 49 1.43 9.70 5.40
N LEU A 50 1.82 8.77 4.54
CA LEU A 50 2.12 7.39 4.92
C LEU A 50 3.62 7.27 5.13
N LEU A 51 4.05 7.11 6.37
CA LEU A 51 5.46 6.89 6.71
C LEU A 51 5.68 5.40 7.00
N ARG A 52 6.52 4.75 6.21
CA ARG A 52 7.11 3.46 6.59
C ARG A 52 8.15 3.71 7.68
N VAL A 53 7.86 3.26 8.89
CA VAL A 53 8.75 3.39 10.04
C VAL A 53 9.76 2.25 10.03
N ARG A 54 11.03 2.57 10.24
CA ARG A 54 12.10 1.61 10.54
C ARG A 54 12.52 1.75 11.99
N PRO A 55 13.15 0.72 12.59
CA PRO A 55 13.66 0.82 13.96
C PRO A 55 14.53 2.07 14.19
N ASP A 56 15.44 2.35 13.24
CA ASP A 56 16.39 3.48 13.32
C ASP A 56 15.71 4.86 13.28
N ASP A 57 14.45 4.93 12.82
CA ASP A 57 13.72 6.20 12.71
C ASP A 57 13.13 6.64 14.07
N ALA A 58 13.03 5.74 15.06
CA ALA A 58 12.31 5.99 16.32
C ALA A 58 12.87 7.19 17.11
N ALA A 59 14.19 7.22 17.34
CA ALA A 59 14.83 8.32 18.07
C ALA A 59 14.66 9.67 17.34
N TRP A 60 14.77 9.67 16.01
CA TRP A 60 14.56 10.87 15.20
C TRP A 60 13.13 11.38 15.32
N LEU A 61 12.14 10.47 15.20
CA LEU A 61 10.72 10.81 15.32
C LEU A 61 10.41 11.42 16.68
N ASN A 62 11.00 10.90 17.75
CA ASN A 62 10.80 11.42 19.10
C ASN A 62 11.41 12.81 19.31
N LEU A 63 12.55 13.08 18.67
CA LEU A 63 13.21 14.39 18.74
C LEU A 63 12.49 15.43 17.87
N ARG A 64 12.01 15.02 16.70
CA ARG A 64 11.43 15.90 15.67
C ARG A 64 9.91 15.97 15.70
N ARG A 65 9.26 15.52 16.78
CA ARG A 65 7.80 15.68 16.98
C ARG A 65 7.30 17.09 16.72
N PRO A 66 8.01 18.18 17.12
CA PRO A 66 7.58 19.54 16.79
C PRO A 66 7.35 19.76 15.29
N LEU A 67 8.17 19.16 14.41
CA LEU A 67 8.01 19.24 12.95
C LEU A 67 6.61 18.77 12.52
N VAL A 68 6.13 17.66 13.08
CA VAL A 68 4.82 17.06 12.76
C VAL A 68 3.69 18.01 13.16
N ALA A 69 3.81 18.65 14.33
CA ALA A 69 2.82 19.58 14.84
C ALA A 69 2.84 20.93 14.08
N GLU A 70 4.02 21.51 13.88
CA GLU A 70 4.22 22.79 13.19
C GLU A 70 3.68 22.75 11.76
N LYS A 71 3.98 21.66 11.04
CA LYS A 71 3.52 21.44 9.67
C LYS A 71 2.11 20.82 9.62
N LYS A 72 1.46 20.60 10.77
CA LYS A 72 0.13 19.99 10.90
C LYS A 72 -0.05 18.69 10.09
N LEU A 73 0.96 17.84 10.09
CA LEU A 73 0.97 16.63 9.27
C LEU A 73 -0.04 15.60 9.79
N ARG A 74 -0.78 14.99 8.87
CA ARG A 74 -1.69 13.87 9.17
C ARG A 74 -0.97 12.56 8.90
N LEU A 75 -0.32 12.01 9.93
CA LEU A 75 0.51 10.81 9.80
C LEU A 75 -0.29 9.50 9.90
N VAL A 76 -0.02 8.62 8.96
CA VAL A 76 -0.27 7.18 9.00
C VAL A 76 1.09 6.49 9.08
N LEU A 77 1.39 5.88 10.21
CA LEU A 77 2.63 5.14 10.43
C LEU A 77 2.39 3.70 9.97
N TRP A 78 3.26 3.18 9.13
CA TRP A 78 3.29 1.77 8.74
C TRP A 78 4.51 1.15 9.40
N ALA A 79 4.29 0.27 10.36
CA ALA A 79 5.35 -0.30 11.17
C ALA A 79 5.22 -1.83 11.22
N ASP A 80 6.35 -2.51 11.00
CA ASP A 80 6.51 -3.92 11.31
C ASP A 80 6.84 -4.11 12.82
N GLU A 81 6.95 -5.36 13.25
CA GLU A 81 7.19 -5.70 14.65
C GLU A 81 8.50 -5.08 15.22
N PRO A 82 9.64 -5.13 14.51
CA PRO A 82 10.85 -4.43 14.95
C PRO A 82 10.67 -2.91 15.09
N ALA A 83 10.03 -2.27 14.11
CA ALA A 83 9.79 -0.83 14.17
C ALA A 83 8.83 -0.45 15.32
N MET A 84 7.83 -1.29 15.58
CA MET A 84 6.91 -1.12 16.71
C MET A 84 7.66 -1.15 18.05
N ALA A 85 8.51 -2.16 18.24
CA ALA A 85 9.29 -2.29 19.46
C ALA A 85 10.22 -1.08 19.68
N ALA A 86 10.83 -0.57 18.61
CA ALA A 86 11.65 0.63 18.66
C ALA A 86 10.84 1.89 19.01
N LEU A 87 9.65 2.08 18.40
CA LEU A 87 8.78 3.21 18.72
C LEU A 87 8.36 3.22 20.20
N VAL A 88 7.94 2.09 20.73
CA VAL A 88 7.53 1.96 22.15
C VAL A 88 8.70 2.24 23.09
N ARG A 89 9.92 1.86 22.72
CA ARG A 89 11.10 1.98 23.59
C ARG A 89 11.81 3.32 23.49
N GLU A 90 11.95 3.87 22.29
CA GLU A 90 12.82 5.00 21.99
C GLU A 90 12.05 6.26 21.58
N ALA A 91 10.77 6.11 21.25
CA ALA A 91 9.90 7.19 20.82
C ALA A 91 8.64 7.32 21.69
N VAL A 92 8.77 7.11 23.00
CA VAL A 92 7.65 7.09 23.96
C VAL A 92 6.73 8.29 23.78
N ASP A 93 7.27 9.50 23.76
CA ASP A 93 6.44 10.69 23.69
C ASP A 93 5.82 10.91 22.29
N PHE A 94 6.42 10.37 21.24
CA PHE A 94 5.83 10.36 19.89
C PHE A 94 4.74 9.29 19.80
N TYR A 95 4.98 8.14 20.43
CA TYR A 95 4.03 7.05 20.52
C TYR A 95 2.75 7.49 21.23
N ASP A 96 2.86 8.30 22.28
CA ASP A 96 1.72 8.88 22.99
C ASP A 96 0.86 9.83 22.13
N TRP A 97 1.38 10.35 21.01
CA TRP A 97 0.60 11.14 20.06
C TRP A 97 -0.24 10.27 19.09
N ILE A 98 -0.08 8.95 19.14
CA ILE A 98 -0.81 8.03 18.26
C ILE A 98 -2.27 7.96 18.71
N SER A 99 -3.14 8.62 17.96
CA SER A 99 -4.58 8.68 18.26
C SER A 99 -5.35 7.38 18.01
N ARG A 100 -4.79 6.47 17.20
CA ARG A 100 -5.44 5.22 16.81
C ARG A 100 -4.43 4.21 16.31
N GLU A 101 -4.52 3.00 16.84
CA GLU A 101 -3.81 1.81 16.36
C GLU A 101 -4.78 0.90 15.60
N VAL A 102 -4.32 0.36 14.47
CA VAL A 102 -5.05 -0.60 13.66
C VAL A 102 -4.11 -1.74 13.33
N SER A 103 -4.45 -2.94 13.82
CA SER A 103 -3.79 -4.16 13.38
C SER A 103 -4.29 -4.49 11.98
N VAL A 104 -3.38 -4.52 11.01
CA VAL A 104 -3.69 -4.98 9.66
C VAL A 104 -3.50 -6.50 9.68
N PRO A 105 -4.59 -7.30 9.68
CA PRO A 105 -4.47 -8.74 9.84
C PRO A 105 -3.53 -9.28 8.78
N ALA A 106 -2.59 -10.11 9.22
CA ALA A 106 -1.62 -10.78 8.37
C ALA A 106 -2.28 -11.74 7.36
N ALA A 107 -3.60 -11.98 7.50
CA ALA A 107 -4.37 -13.02 6.84
C ALA A 107 -3.77 -13.35 5.49
N ALA A 108 -3.04 -14.48 5.48
CA ALA A 108 -2.55 -15.05 4.26
C ALA A 108 -3.76 -15.20 3.34
N LEU A 109 -3.59 -14.82 2.08
CA LEU A 109 -4.59 -15.16 1.07
C LEU A 109 -4.82 -16.68 1.17
N PRO A 110 -6.07 -17.16 1.17
CA PRO A 110 -6.35 -18.59 1.32
C PRO A 110 -5.50 -19.41 0.34
N GLU A 111 -4.82 -20.46 0.83
CA GLU A 111 -3.92 -21.24 -0.01
C GLU A 111 -4.66 -21.90 -1.17
N GLU A 112 -5.93 -22.29 -0.94
CA GLU A 112 -6.81 -22.85 -1.95
C GLU A 112 -7.09 -21.84 -3.07
N LEU A 113 -7.36 -20.58 -2.72
CA LEU A 113 -7.57 -19.50 -3.69
C LEU A 113 -6.32 -19.28 -4.54
N LEU A 114 -5.13 -19.27 -3.93
CA LEU A 114 -3.87 -19.14 -4.65
C LEU A 114 -3.59 -20.36 -5.52
N ALA A 115 -3.92 -21.56 -5.07
CA ALA A 115 -3.75 -22.80 -5.84
C ALA A 115 -4.67 -22.84 -7.06
N ASP A 116 -5.96 -22.49 -6.89
CA ASP A 116 -6.94 -22.43 -7.97
C ASP A 116 -6.55 -21.36 -9.00
N LEU A 117 -6.14 -20.18 -8.53
CA LEU A 117 -5.68 -19.11 -9.39
C LEU A 117 -4.41 -19.52 -10.17
N ARG A 118 -3.44 -20.17 -9.51
CA ARG A 118 -2.24 -20.69 -10.18
C ARG A 118 -2.60 -21.72 -11.24
N ALA A 119 -3.47 -22.68 -10.92
CA ALA A 119 -3.88 -23.72 -11.86
C ALA A 119 -4.58 -23.13 -13.09
N ALA A 120 -5.44 -22.13 -12.90
CA ALA A 120 -6.10 -21.44 -14.00
C ALA A 120 -5.12 -20.65 -14.88
N LEU A 121 -4.14 -19.95 -14.27
CA LEU A 121 -3.09 -19.24 -15.00
C LEU A 121 -2.17 -20.19 -15.79
N GLU A 122 -1.76 -21.32 -15.20
CA GLU A 122 -0.95 -22.34 -15.86
C GLU A 122 -1.70 -23.03 -17.01
N ALA A 123 -3.02 -23.13 -16.90
CA ALA A 123 -3.90 -23.71 -17.92
C ALA A 123 -4.38 -22.69 -18.98
N ASP A 124 -3.94 -21.44 -18.90
CA ASP A 124 -4.37 -20.33 -19.78
C ASP A 124 -5.90 -20.18 -19.84
N LEU A 125 -6.55 -20.38 -18.68
CA LEU A 125 -8.00 -20.29 -18.57
C LEU A 125 -8.44 -18.84 -18.30
N PRO A 126 -9.51 -18.37 -18.97
CA PRO A 126 -10.09 -17.08 -18.66
C PRO A 126 -10.68 -17.10 -17.25
N LEU A 127 -10.41 -16.05 -16.47
CA LEU A 127 -10.84 -15.92 -15.09
C LEU A 127 -11.70 -14.68 -14.92
N GLN A 128 -12.82 -14.84 -14.24
CA GLN A 128 -13.61 -13.72 -13.75
C GLN A 128 -13.28 -13.50 -12.28
N TRP A 129 -12.81 -12.30 -11.95
CA TRP A 129 -12.53 -11.93 -10.56
C TRP A 129 -13.64 -11.02 -10.04
N GLN A 130 -14.16 -11.32 -8.85
CA GLN A 130 -15.16 -10.48 -8.20
C GLN A 130 -14.67 -10.07 -6.82
N GLY A 131 -14.57 -8.76 -6.61
CA GLY A 131 -14.16 -8.17 -5.34
C GLY A 131 -12.69 -7.72 -5.31
N PRO A 132 -12.24 -7.12 -4.20
CA PRO A 132 -10.87 -6.64 -4.06
C PRO A 132 -9.86 -7.78 -3.94
N GLY A 133 -8.57 -7.48 -4.08
CA GLY A 133 -7.48 -8.41 -3.73
C GLY A 133 -6.91 -9.24 -4.87
N LEU A 134 -7.38 -9.06 -6.11
CA LEU A 134 -6.78 -9.68 -7.29
C LEU A 134 -5.28 -9.39 -7.39
N ASP A 135 -4.91 -8.10 -7.29
CA ASP A 135 -3.51 -7.66 -7.35
C ASP A 135 -2.65 -8.37 -6.30
N ASP A 136 -3.17 -8.50 -5.08
CA ASP A 136 -2.46 -9.15 -3.97
C ASP A 136 -2.25 -10.63 -4.28
N CYS A 137 -3.23 -11.30 -4.90
CA CYS A 137 -3.14 -12.70 -5.33
C CYS A 137 -2.16 -12.89 -6.48
N LEU A 138 -2.23 -12.06 -7.52
CA LEU A 138 -1.32 -12.11 -8.67
C LEU A 138 0.13 -11.85 -8.21
N GLN A 139 0.34 -10.87 -7.33
CA GLN A 139 1.64 -10.61 -6.74
C GLN A 139 2.13 -11.77 -5.87
N ALA A 140 1.25 -12.41 -5.10
CA ALA A 140 1.61 -13.58 -4.30
C ALA A 140 2.07 -14.76 -5.17
N LEU A 141 1.48 -14.91 -6.36
CA LEU A 141 1.84 -15.93 -7.35
C LEU A 141 3.09 -15.59 -8.18
N GLY A 142 3.65 -14.39 -8.03
CA GLY A 142 4.81 -13.96 -8.81
C GLY A 142 4.48 -13.67 -10.27
N VAL A 143 3.19 -13.43 -10.58
CA VAL A 143 2.77 -12.96 -11.90
C VAL A 143 3.42 -11.61 -12.16
N GLY A 144 4.02 -11.45 -13.34
CA GLY A 144 4.77 -10.26 -13.75
C GLY A 144 3.88 -9.04 -13.99
N ALA A 145 4.33 -8.13 -14.86
CA ALA A 145 3.56 -6.95 -15.21
C ALA A 145 2.18 -7.34 -15.78
N THR A 146 1.13 -6.95 -15.07
CA THR A 146 -0.25 -7.09 -15.51
C THR A 146 -0.64 -5.86 -16.34
N VAL A 147 -1.48 -6.06 -17.35
CA VAL A 147 -2.07 -4.97 -18.13
C VAL A 147 -3.56 -4.94 -17.81
N GLU A 148 -4.00 -3.91 -17.10
CA GLU A 148 -5.44 -3.67 -16.88
C GLU A 148 -6.01 -3.02 -18.15
N THR A 149 -6.93 -3.70 -18.81
CA THR A 149 -7.66 -3.14 -19.96
C THR A 149 -9.09 -2.84 -19.56
N ARG A 150 -9.53 -1.59 -19.69
CA ARG A 150 -10.95 -1.25 -19.52
C ARG A 150 -11.65 -1.30 -20.87
N ALA A 151 -12.86 -1.86 -20.91
CA ALA A 151 -13.67 -2.01 -22.12
C ALA A 151 -14.10 -0.68 -22.83
N HIS A 152 -13.53 0.46 -22.44
CA HIS A 152 -13.81 1.78 -23.02
C HIS A 152 -12.76 2.24 -24.06
N GLY A 153 -11.73 1.43 -24.36
CA GLY A 153 -10.75 1.71 -25.41
C GLY A 153 -11.26 1.43 -26.83
N HIS A 154 -10.62 2.02 -27.85
CA HIS A 154 -10.94 1.67 -29.24
C HIS A 154 -10.64 0.18 -29.49
N PHE A 155 -11.60 -0.55 -30.06
CA PHE A 155 -11.55 -2.00 -30.29
C PHE A 155 -10.24 -2.52 -30.90
N ILE A 156 -9.59 -1.72 -31.76
CA ILE A 156 -8.30 -2.04 -32.39
C ILE A 156 -7.15 -2.03 -31.37
N GLU A 157 -7.12 -1.10 -30.43
CA GLU A 157 -6.09 -1.00 -29.39
C GLU A 157 -6.20 -2.15 -28.39
N LEU A 158 -7.42 -2.54 -28.04
CA LEU A 158 -7.70 -3.76 -27.25
C LEU A 158 -7.17 -5.01 -27.96
N LEU A 159 -7.41 -5.15 -29.27
CA LEU A 159 -6.92 -6.30 -30.05
C LEU A 159 -5.39 -6.34 -30.18
N GLU A 160 -4.71 -5.20 -30.24
CA GLU A 160 -3.24 -5.17 -30.27
C GLU A 160 -2.64 -5.53 -28.91
N GLN A 161 -3.25 -5.07 -27.81
CA GLN A 161 -2.83 -5.41 -26.45
C GLN A 161 -3.04 -6.90 -26.15
N LEU A 162 -4.16 -7.50 -26.59
CA LEU A 162 -4.48 -8.92 -26.41
C LEU A 162 -3.59 -9.88 -27.22
N LYS A 163 -2.87 -9.39 -28.24
CA LYS A 163 -1.96 -10.21 -29.04
C LYS A 163 -0.57 -10.35 -28.42
N ALA A 164 -0.26 -9.59 -27.37
CA ALA A 164 1.03 -9.75 -26.69
C ALA A 164 1.03 -11.07 -25.89
N PRO A 165 2.02 -11.94 -26.10
CA PRO A 165 2.07 -13.24 -25.44
C PRO A 165 2.22 -13.07 -23.91
N GLY A 166 1.41 -13.80 -23.15
CA GLY A 166 1.43 -13.79 -21.68
C GLY A 166 0.45 -12.83 -21.02
N LEU A 167 -0.52 -12.26 -21.74
CA LEU A 167 -1.59 -11.48 -21.11
C LEU A 167 -2.66 -12.39 -20.50
N VAL A 168 -2.80 -12.29 -19.19
CA VAL A 168 -3.98 -12.78 -18.46
C VAL A 168 -5.07 -11.74 -18.61
N VAL A 169 -6.14 -12.08 -19.33
CA VAL A 169 -7.32 -11.22 -19.44
C VAL A 169 -8.14 -11.40 -18.17
N VAL A 170 -8.32 -10.33 -17.39
CA VAL A 170 -9.22 -10.30 -16.25
C VAL A 170 -10.27 -9.23 -16.49
N ASP A 171 -11.51 -9.65 -16.77
CA ASP A 171 -12.66 -8.75 -16.84
C ASP A 171 -13.12 -8.41 -15.41
N GLY A 172 -13.19 -7.11 -15.12
CA GLY A 172 -13.68 -6.55 -13.85
C GLY A 172 -15.15 -6.17 -13.88
#